data_AF-A0A1I0H0S6-F1
#
_entry.id   AF-A0A1I0H0S6-F1
#
_cell.length_a   1.000
_cell.length_b   1.000
_cell.length_c   1.000
_cell.angle_alpha   90.00
_cell.angle_beta   90.00
_cell.angle_gamma   90.00
#
_symmetry.space_group_name_H-M   'P 1'
#
loop_
_entity.id
_entity.type
_entity.pdbx_description
1 polymer ?
#
loop_
_entity_poly.entity_id
_entity_poly.type
_entity_poly.pdbx_seq_one_letter_code
_entity_poly.pdbx_strand_id
1 'polypeptide(L)'
;MLIIENVGPTLARNVRIIANPPFQRTLDRPGEPEFAETLLFTQGIPHLPPGRRLEVFMDLGFRLFATELPRQYEVTVKADGPFGPVEDLSYLIDLNVFTASRINIKTVHQGVQELEKLRHQVEKIAEELSRPRAMEEDAKYQRILEERRRTMSEETRDE
;
A
#
# COMPACT_ATOMS: atom_id res chain seq x y z
N MET A 1 1.09 8.91 -14.65
CA MET A 1 1.59 10.11 -15.34
C MET A 1 0.48 11.14 -15.33
N LEU A 2 0.80 12.44 -15.29
CA LEU A 2 -0.13 13.52 -15.62
C LEU A 2 0.20 13.99 -17.03
N ILE A 3 -0.83 14.09 -17.87
CA ILE A 3 -0.70 14.40 -19.29
C ILE A 3 -1.56 15.63 -19.57
N ILE A 4 -0.96 16.62 -20.23
CA ILE A 4 -1.64 17.83 -20.69
C ILE A 4 -1.46 17.88 -22.19
N GLU A 5 -2.56 17.88 -22.93
CA GLU A 5 -2.56 17.79 -24.38
C GLU A 5 -3.54 18.79 -24.98
N ASN A 6 -3.11 19.49 -26.03
CA ASN A 6 -4.02 20.27 -26.85
C ASN A 6 -4.61 19.37 -27.95
N VAL A 7 -5.83 18.89 -27.70
CA VAL A 7 -6.62 18.10 -28.65
C VAL A 7 -7.34 18.96 -29.70
N GLY A 8 -7.31 20.28 -29.56
CA GLY A 8 -7.93 21.22 -30.49
C GLY A 8 -7.08 21.44 -31.76
N PRO A 9 -7.69 21.93 -32.85
CA PRO A 9 -6.99 22.17 -34.11
C PRO A 9 -6.17 23.47 -34.13
N THR A 10 -6.20 24.27 -33.07
CA THR A 10 -5.59 25.60 -33.02
C THR A 10 -4.66 25.76 -31.83
N LEU A 11 -3.74 26.72 -31.88
CA LEU A 11 -2.78 26.98 -30.80
C LEU A 11 -3.48 27.51 -29.55
N ALA A 12 -3.42 26.75 -28.45
CA ALA A 12 -3.86 27.20 -27.14
C ALA A 12 -2.80 28.10 -26.50
N ARG A 13 -3.25 29.22 -25.92
CA ARG A 13 -2.44 30.21 -25.21
C ARG A 13 -2.83 30.29 -23.75
N ASN A 14 -1.88 30.73 -22.93
CA ASN A 14 -2.10 31.03 -21.52
C ASN A 14 -2.83 29.90 -20.77
N VAL A 15 -2.44 28.65 -21.05
CA VAL A 15 -3.10 27.48 -20.46
C VAL A 15 -2.86 27.50 -18.95
N ARG A 16 -3.93 27.40 -18.17
CA ARG A 16 -3.91 27.34 -16.70
C ARG A 16 -4.62 26.08 -16.26
N ILE A 17 -4.00 25.36 -15.33
CA ILE A 17 -4.52 24.12 -14.78
C ILE A 17 -4.65 24.34 -13.28
N ILE A 18 -5.88 24.28 -12.79
CA ILE A 18 -6.22 24.52 -11.39
C ILE A 18 -6.81 23.22 -10.87
N ALA A 19 -6.21 22.65 -9.83
CA ALA A 19 -6.72 21.44 -9.19
C ALA A 19 -7.17 21.76 -7.77
N ASN A 20 -8.33 21.22 -7.39
CA ASN A 20 -8.87 21.27 -6.04
C ASN A 20 -9.14 19.85 -5.53
N PRO A 21 -8.43 19.37 -4.50
CA PRO A 21 -7.29 20.03 -3.84
C PRO A 21 -6.08 20.18 -4.78
N PRO A 22 -5.09 21.03 -4.44
CA PRO A 22 -3.83 21.09 -5.20
C PRO A 22 -3.20 19.70 -5.34
N PHE A 23 -2.53 19.43 -6.47
CA PHE A 23 -1.88 18.14 -6.68
C PHE A 23 -0.80 17.89 -5.62
N GLN A 24 -0.87 16.73 -4.98
CA GLN A 24 0.07 16.30 -3.95
C GLN A 24 0.71 14.98 -4.39
N ARG A 25 2.00 14.79 -4.06
CA ARG A 25 2.72 13.55 -4.36
C ARG A 25 3.37 12.98 -3.11
N THR A 26 3.54 11.66 -3.08
CA THR A 26 4.37 10.98 -2.08
C THR A 26 5.86 11.28 -2.21
N LEU A 27 6.27 11.90 -3.32
CA LEU A 27 7.65 12.28 -3.60
C LEU A 27 8.00 13.71 -3.20
N ASP A 28 7.03 14.53 -2.80
CA ASP A 28 7.32 15.89 -2.34
C ASP A 28 8.11 15.83 -1.02
N ARG A 29 9.18 16.64 -0.92
CA ARG A 29 10.12 16.61 0.20
C ARG A 29 10.16 17.95 0.93
N PRO A 30 10.33 17.95 2.26
CA PRO A 30 10.53 19.19 3.00
C PRO A 30 11.74 19.97 2.48
N GLY A 31 11.54 21.25 2.16
CA GLY A 31 12.59 22.14 1.68
C GLY A 31 12.83 22.13 0.16
N GLU A 32 12.10 21.30 -0.59
CA GLU A 32 12.03 21.37 -2.06
C GLU A 32 10.67 21.97 -2.49
N PRO A 33 10.60 22.67 -3.63
CA PRO A 33 9.32 23.15 -4.16
C PRO A 33 8.33 21.99 -4.36
N GLU A 34 7.12 22.15 -3.87
CA GLU A 34 6.08 21.14 -4.06
C GLU A 34 5.69 21.05 -5.54
N PHE A 35 5.13 19.90 -5.94
CA PHE A 35 4.68 19.73 -7.31
C PHE A 35 3.72 20.82 -7.78
N ALA A 36 2.75 21.16 -6.92
CA ALA A 36 1.76 22.19 -7.16
C ALA A 36 2.34 23.61 -7.27
N GLU A 37 3.56 23.83 -6.78
CA GLU A 37 4.25 25.12 -6.81
C GLU A 37 5.12 25.30 -8.06
N THR A 38 5.26 24.26 -8.88
CA THR A 38 6.03 24.35 -10.12
C THR A 38 5.43 25.38 -11.10
N LEU A 39 6.27 25.92 -11.98
CA LEU A 39 5.85 26.91 -13.00
C LEU A 39 4.67 26.42 -13.85
N LEU A 40 4.54 25.11 -14.03
CA LEU A 40 3.43 24.50 -14.75
C LEU A 40 2.07 24.85 -14.15
N PHE A 41 1.96 24.94 -12.82
CA PHE A 41 0.70 25.23 -12.14
C PHE A 41 0.60 26.69 -11.68
N THR A 42 1.73 27.34 -11.36
CA THR A 42 1.74 28.74 -10.93
C THR A 42 1.69 29.73 -12.10
N GLN A 43 2.46 29.47 -13.16
CA GLN A 43 2.53 30.32 -14.36
C GLN A 43 1.88 29.69 -15.60
N GLY A 44 1.47 28.42 -15.55
CA GLY A 44 0.82 27.73 -16.66
C GLY A 44 1.71 27.52 -17.88
N ILE A 45 1.09 27.20 -19.02
CA ILE A 45 1.76 26.95 -20.29
C ILE A 45 1.46 28.12 -21.24
N PRO A 46 2.44 28.96 -21.61
CA PRO A 46 2.20 30.12 -22.48
C PRO A 46 1.63 29.73 -23.85
N HIS A 47 2.14 28.64 -24.43
CA HIS A 47 1.77 28.16 -25.76
C HIS A 47 1.76 26.63 -25.80
N LEU A 48 0.63 26.05 -26.22
CA LEU A 48 0.48 24.61 -26.41
C LEU A 48 -0.06 24.33 -27.82
N PRO A 49 0.81 24.03 -28.81
CA PRO A 49 0.40 23.77 -30.19
C PRO A 49 -0.57 22.59 -30.34
N PRO A 50 -1.34 22.53 -31.43
CA PRO A 50 -2.18 21.38 -31.74
C PRO A 50 -1.39 20.07 -31.70
N GLY A 51 -1.92 19.05 -31.03
CA GLY A 51 -1.27 17.74 -30.88
C GLY A 51 -0.03 17.73 -29.98
N ARG A 52 0.35 18.86 -29.37
CA ARG A 52 1.45 18.88 -28.40
C ARG A 52 0.97 18.32 -27.07
N ARG A 53 1.73 17.34 -26.58
CA ARG A 53 1.53 16.70 -25.28
C ARG A 53 2.69 16.99 -24.34
N LEU A 54 2.38 17.40 -23.11
CA LEU A 54 3.31 17.50 -22.00
C LEU A 54 3.05 16.36 -21.04
N GLU A 55 4.08 15.58 -20.75
CA GLU A 55 3.99 14.44 -19.83
C GLU A 55 4.86 14.70 -18.63
N VAL A 56 4.26 14.65 -17.45
CA VAL A 56 4.97 14.83 -16.19
C VAL A 56 4.72 13.65 -15.28
N PHE A 57 5.78 13.26 -14.57
CA PHE A 57 5.70 12.23 -13.57
C PHE A 57 4.90 12.75 -12.37
N MET A 58 3.73 12.12 -12.13
CA MET A 58 2.88 12.42 -10.99
C MET A 58 3.33 11.57 -9.80
N ASP A 59 2.98 10.29 -9.72
CA ASP A 59 3.34 9.50 -8.53
C ASP A 59 3.51 8.00 -8.84
N LEU A 60 4.03 7.27 -7.85
CA LEU A 60 4.07 5.82 -7.79
C LEU A 60 2.79 5.30 -7.14
N GLY A 61 1.92 4.64 -7.92
CA GLY A 61 0.60 4.21 -7.47
C GLY A 61 0.61 3.42 -6.16
N PHE A 62 1.51 2.46 -5.98
CA PHE A 62 1.57 1.67 -4.73
C PHE A 62 1.89 2.51 -3.49
N ARG A 63 2.62 3.62 -3.63
CA ARG A 63 2.87 4.56 -2.52
C ARG A 63 1.67 5.46 -2.29
N LEU A 64 1.10 6.01 -3.36
CA LEU A 64 -0.08 6.89 -3.29
C LEU A 64 -1.27 6.20 -2.60
N PHE A 65 -1.51 4.92 -2.88
CA PHE A 65 -2.58 4.16 -2.25
C PHE A 65 -2.26 3.66 -0.83
N ALA A 66 -1.03 3.85 -0.35
CA ALA A 66 -0.61 3.54 1.01
C ALA A 66 -0.63 4.78 1.93
N THR A 67 -0.98 5.96 1.41
CA THR A 67 -1.09 7.21 2.15
C THR A 67 -2.53 7.73 2.16
N GLU A 68 -2.80 8.71 3.02
CA GLU A 68 -4.07 9.44 3.09
C GLU A 68 -4.10 10.68 2.18
N LEU A 69 -3.23 10.73 1.16
CA LEU A 69 -3.24 11.83 0.19
C LEU A 69 -4.57 11.86 -0.58
N PRO A 70 -5.00 13.03 -1.08
CA PRO A 70 -6.20 13.13 -1.90
C PRO A 70 -6.17 12.18 -3.10
N ARG A 71 -7.33 11.59 -3.40
CA ARG A 71 -7.51 10.68 -4.55
C ARG A 71 -8.58 11.15 -5.52
N GLN A 72 -9.30 12.20 -5.14
CA GLN A 72 -10.33 12.82 -5.94
C GLN A 72 -9.95 14.27 -6.16
N TYR A 73 -10.02 14.72 -7.41
CA TYR A 73 -9.64 16.07 -7.81
C TYR A 73 -10.70 16.64 -8.73
N GLU A 74 -11.09 17.88 -8.47
CA GLU A 74 -11.74 18.74 -9.46
C GLU A 74 -10.67 19.56 -10.16
N VAL A 75 -10.53 19.39 -11.46
CA VAL A 75 -9.52 20.10 -12.27
C VAL A 75 -10.22 21.02 -13.26
N THR A 76 -9.93 22.30 -13.18
CA THR A 76 -10.37 23.31 -14.16
C THR A 76 -9.20 23.69 -15.06
N VAL A 77 -9.40 23.62 -16.37
CA VAL A 77 -8.46 24.06 -17.38
C VAL A 77 -9.01 25.31 -18.07
N LYS A 78 -8.21 26.37 -18.06
CA LYS A 78 -8.50 27.63 -18.77
C LYS A 78 -7.48 27.85 -19.87
N ALA A 79 -7.90 28.40 -20.99
CA ALA A 79 -6.99 28.75 -22.10
C ALA A 79 -7.59 29.84 -23.00
N ASP A 80 -6.74 30.42 -23.83
CA ASP A 80 -7.13 31.30 -24.92
C ASP A 80 -6.92 30.61 -26.26
N GLY A 81 -7.94 30.64 -27.11
CA GLY A 81 -7.88 30.25 -28.51
C GLY A 81 -7.47 31.42 -29.42
N PRO A 82 -7.53 31.23 -30.75
CA PRO A 82 -7.21 32.29 -31.71
C PRO A 82 -8.18 33.48 -31.65
N PHE A 83 -9.39 33.30 -31.11
CA PHE A 83 -10.44 34.33 -31.04
C PHE A 83 -10.70 34.83 -29.61
N GLY A 84 -9.79 34.57 -28.67
CA GLY A 84 -9.92 34.94 -27.26
C GLY A 84 -10.16 33.73 -26.34
N PRO A 85 -10.65 33.96 -25.11
CA PRO A 85 -10.87 32.90 -24.13
C PRO A 85 -11.78 31.79 -24.67
N VAL A 86 -11.41 30.54 -24.42
CA VAL A 86 -12.30 29.39 -24.66
C VAL A 86 -13.08 29.04 -23.39
N GLU A 87 -14.09 28.20 -23.53
CA GLU A 87 -14.84 27.68 -22.39
C GLU A 87 -13.92 26.94 -21.41
N ASP A 88 -14.09 27.22 -20.11
CA ASP A 88 -13.37 26.54 -19.04
C ASP A 88 -13.79 25.05 -19.01
N LEU A 89 -12.81 24.16 -19.05
CA LEU A 89 -13.06 22.73 -19.00
C LEU A 89 -12.88 22.21 -17.58
N SER A 90 -13.92 21.63 -17.01
CA SER A 90 -13.89 21.02 -15.68
C SER A 90 -13.90 19.49 -15.76
N TYR A 91 -12.99 18.86 -15.02
CA TYR A 91 -12.80 17.42 -14.96
C TYR A 91 -12.87 16.93 -13.53
N LEU A 92 -13.63 15.87 -13.29
CA LEU A 92 -13.59 15.12 -12.03
C LEU A 92 -12.70 13.90 -12.24
N ILE A 93 -11.58 13.87 -11.52
CA ILE A 93 -10.62 12.77 -11.56
C ILE A 93 -10.75 11.98 -10.27
N ASP A 94 -11.16 10.71 -10.36
CA ASP A 94 -11.19 9.79 -9.22
C ASP A 94 -10.18 8.65 -9.41
N LEU A 95 -9.10 8.70 -8.64
CA LEU A 95 -8.05 7.68 -8.65
C LEU A 95 -8.47 6.39 -7.93
N ASN A 96 -9.57 6.39 -7.16
CA ASN A 96 -10.06 5.18 -6.50
C ASN A 96 -10.57 4.14 -7.50
N VAL A 97 -10.81 4.51 -8.76
CA VAL A 97 -11.10 3.56 -9.85
C VAL A 97 -10.01 2.49 -9.99
N PHE A 98 -8.75 2.84 -9.70
CA PHE A 98 -7.64 1.90 -9.73
C PHE A 98 -7.64 0.94 -8.53
N THR A 99 -8.19 1.35 -7.38
CA THR A 99 -8.37 0.47 -6.23
C THR A 99 -9.54 -0.47 -6.45
N ALA A 100 -10.66 0.02 -6.98
CA ALA A 100 -11.83 -0.79 -7.28
C ALA A 100 -11.56 -1.88 -8.34
N SER A 101 -10.62 -1.60 -9.27
CA SER A 101 -10.19 -2.55 -10.30
C SER A 101 -9.00 -3.43 -9.89
N ARG A 102 -8.48 -3.31 -8.65
CA ARG A 102 -7.44 -4.22 -8.16
C ARG A 102 -8.02 -5.62 -7.96
N ILE A 103 -7.72 -6.51 -8.89
CA ILE A 103 -7.66 -7.93 -8.59
C ILE A 103 -6.52 -8.08 -7.59
N ASN A 104 -6.84 -8.47 -6.36
CA ASN A 104 -5.86 -8.66 -5.29
C ASN A 104 -5.07 -9.94 -5.59
N ILE A 105 -4.16 -9.89 -6.57
CA ILE A 105 -3.32 -11.03 -6.95
C ILE A 105 -2.28 -11.20 -5.85
N LYS A 106 -2.55 -12.11 -4.90
CA LYS A 106 -1.52 -12.59 -3.98
C LYS A 106 -0.41 -13.18 -4.82
N THR A 107 0.80 -12.62 -4.69
CA THR A 107 1.95 -13.13 -5.44
C THR A 107 2.38 -14.49 -4.88
N VAL A 108 3.08 -15.30 -5.66
CA VAL A 108 3.60 -16.61 -5.20
C VAL A 108 4.43 -16.46 -3.92
N HIS A 109 5.19 -15.38 -3.79
CA HIS A 109 5.96 -15.08 -2.57
C HIS A 109 5.07 -14.88 -1.34
N GLN A 110 3.96 -14.15 -1.47
CA GLN A 110 2.98 -14.00 -0.39
C GLN A 110 2.29 -15.32 -0.08
N GLY A 111 2.06 -16.16 -1.08
CA GLY A 111 1.57 -17.54 -0.88
C GLY A 111 2.55 -18.37 -0.03
N VAL A 112 3.86 -18.30 -0.33
CA VAL A 112 4.90 -18.98 0.45
C VAL A 112 4.94 -18.48 1.90
N GLN A 113 4.87 -17.16 2.12
CA GLN A 113 4.85 -16.59 3.48
C GLN A 113 3.64 -17.05 4.30
N GLU A 114 2.45 -17.14 3.68
CA GLU A 114 1.26 -17.65 4.38
C GLU A 114 1.37 -19.16 4.68
N LEU A 115 2.00 -19.94 3.79
CA LEU A 115 2.30 -21.35 4.05
C LEU A 115 3.31 -21.53 5.20
N GLU A 116 4.32 -20.68 5.31
CA GLU A 116 5.27 -20.72 6.44
C GLU A 116 4.59 -20.38 7.77
N LYS A 117 3.70 -19.39 7.79
CA LYS A 117 2.90 -19.06 8.98
C LYS A 117 2.01 -20.23 9.39
N LEU A 118 1.35 -20.88 8.42
CA LEU A 118 0.53 -22.07 8.67
C LEU A 118 1.37 -23.21 9.24
N ARG A 119 2.55 -23.49 8.67
CA ARG A 119 3.47 -24.50 9.21
C ARG A 119 3.79 -24.22 10.68
N HIS A 120 4.14 -22.98 11.00
CA HIS A 120 4.53 -22.61 12.37
C HIS A 120 3.38 -22.72 13.37
N GLN A 121 2.15 -22.41 12.95
CA GLN A 121 0.95 -22.62 13.77
C GLN A 121 0.68 -24.11 14.01
N VAL A 122 0.86 -24.95 12.98
CA VAL A 122 0.73 -26.40 13.10
C VAL A 122 1.78 -26.98 14.05
N GLU A 123 3.03 -26.53 13.97
CA GLU A 123 4.10 -26.92 14.91
C GLU A 123 3.74 -26.58 16.35
N LYS A 124 3.25 -25.35 16.60
CA LYS A 124 2.85 -24.92 17.93
C LYS A 124 1.70 -25.76 18.49
N ILE A 125 0.69 -26.06 17.67
CA ILE A 125 -0.42 -26.94 18.05
C ILE A 125 0.09 -28.35 18.38
N ALA A 126 1.00 -28.88 17.57
CA ALA A 126 1.60 -30.20 17.81
C ALA A 126 2.38 -30.23 19.13
N GLU A 127 3.16 -29.19 19.45
CA GLU A 127 3.85 -29.07 20.72
C GLU A 127 2.89 -29.00 21.92
N GLU A 128 1.84 -28.18 21.83
CA GLU A 128 0.84 -28.05 22.89
C GLU A 128 0.09 -29.37 23.15
N LEU A 129 -0.20 -30.15 22.10
CA LEU A 129 -0.80 -31.48 22.20
C LEU A 129 0.17 -32.55 22.75
N SER A 130 1.48 -32.35 22.58
CA SER A 130 2.53 -33.29 23.03
C SER A 130 2.88 -33.12 24.51
N ARG A 131 2.76 -31.89 25.05
CA ARG A 131 3.02 -31.57 26.46
C ARG A 131 2.25 -32.41 27.49
N PRO A 132 0.91 -32.59 27.38
CA PRO A 132 0.18 -33.39 28.36
C PRO A 132 0.61 -34.86 28.36
N ARG A 133 0.97 -35.43 27.20
CA ARG A 133 1.47 -36.83 27.12
C ARG A 133 2.82 -37.00 27.81
N ALA A 134 3.75 -36.06 27.62
CA ALA A 134 5.04 -36.09 28.29
C ALA A 134 4.91 -35.94 29.82
N MET A 135 4.01 -35.06 30.29
CA MET A 135 3.75 -34.89 31.73
C MET A 135 3.10 -36.13 32.36
N GLU A 136 2.21 -36.82 31.65
CA GLU A 136 1.62 -38.08 32.12
C GLU A 136 2.65 -39.22 32.21
N GLU A 137 3.56 -39.33 31.24
CA GLU A 137 4.64 -40.33 31.25
C GLU A 137 5.64 -40.08 32.39
N ASP A 138 6.07 -38.84 32.61
CA ASP A 138 6.97 -38.47 33.69
C ASP A 138 6.34 -38.71 35.07
N ALA A 139 5.07 -38.33 35.25
CA ALA A 139 4.35 -38.57 36.50
C ALA A 139 4.21 -40.06 36.81
N LYS A 140 3.99 -40.89 35.78
CA LYS A 140 3.94 -42.34 35.92
C LYS A 140 5.30 -42.93 36.31
N TYR A 141 6.38 -42.43 35.72
CA TYR A 141 7.74 -42.89 36.02
C TYR A 141 8.15 -42.55 37.46
N GLN A 142 7.83 -41.35 37.94
CA GLN A 142 8.11 -40.94 39.32
C GLN A 142 7.36 -41.78 40.34
N ARG A 143 6.09 -42.13 40.09
CA ARG A 143 5.31 -43.04 40.97
C ARG A 143 5.95 -44.41 41.09
N ILE A 144 6.40 -44.99 39.98
CA ILE A 144 7.08 -46.31 39.97
C ILE A 144 8.38 -46.26 40.78
N LEU A 145 9.14 -45.17 40.69
CA LEU A 145 10.38 -44.99 41.46
C LEU A 145 10.12 -44.82 42.96
N GLU A 146 9.06 -44.10 43.33
CA GLU A 146 8.65 -43.94 44.73
C GLU A 146 8.16 -45.26 45.34
N GLU A 147 7.37 -46.05 44.60
CA GLU A 147 6.93 -47.39 45.02
C GLU A 147 8.11 -48.34 45.22
N ARG A 148 9.10 -48.33 44.31
CA ARG A 148 10.35 -49.09 44.47
C ARG A 148 11.18 -48.63 45.68
N ARG A 149 11.20 -47.33 45.95
CA ARG A 149 11.94 -46.78 47.10
C ARG A 149 11.27 -47.16 48.43
N ARG A 150 9.94 -47.20 48.47
CA ARG A 150 9.17 -47.63 49.66
C ARG A 150 9.35 -49.12 49.94
N THR A 151 9.23 -49.96 48.92
CA THR A 151 9.42 -51.42 49.07
C THR A 151 10.83 -51.78 49.53
N MET A 152 11.88 -51.14 48.98
CA MET A 152 13.26 -51.35 49.46
C MET A 152 13.50 -50.85 50.89
N SER A 153 12.79 -49.80 51.32
CA SER A 153 12.86 -49.26 52.69
C SER A 153 12.12 -50.13 53.72
N GLU A 154 11.16 -50.94 53.28
CA GLU A 154 10.44 -51.89 54.13
C GLU A 154 11.24 -53.20 54.26
N GLU A 155 11.92 -53.65 53.20
CA GLU A 155 12.81 -54.82 53.22
C GLU A 155 14.07 -54.63 54.09
N THR A 156 14.58 -53.41 54.25
CA THR A 156 15.75 -53.12 55.13
C THR A 156 15.40 -52.97 56.62
N ARG A 157 14.13 -53.12 56.99
CA ARG A 157 13.65 -52.93 58.37
C ARG A 157 13.35 -54.23 59.12
N ASP A 158 13.42 -55.38 58.44
CA ASP A 158 13.14 -56.72 58.97
C ASP A 158 14.40 -57.63 59.06
N GLU A 159 15.61 -57.08 58.92
CA GLU A 159 16.89 -57.74 59.27
C GLU A 159 17.50 -57.15 60.55
#